data_AF-A0A9Q5X317-F1
#
_entry.id   AF-A0A9Q5X317-F1
#
_cell.length_a   1.000
_cell.length_b   1.000
_cell.length_c   1.000
_cell.angle_alpha   90.00
_cell.angle_beta   90.00
_cell.angle_gamma   90.00
#
_symmetry.space_group_name_H-M   'P 1'
#
loop_
_entity.id
_entity.type
_entity.pdbx_description
1 polymer ?
#
loop_
_entity_poly.entity_id
_entity_poly.type
_entity_poly.pdbx_seq_one_letter_code
_entity_poly.pdbx_strand_id
1 'polypeptide(L)' 'MKNKRCDNCGSTTFKEGRVGAAYHAYVCADEPSRFFSRGKQSKLLTTFCLERGEVKSFRVENPERFEE' A
#
# COMPACT_ATOMS: atom_id res chain seq x y z
N MET A 1 5.80 -16.09 4.10
CA MET A 1 4.53 -15.42 3.71
C MET A 1 3.47 -16.49 3.48
N LYS A 2 2.46 -16.60 4.36
CA LYS A 2 1.33 -17.52 4.16
C LYS A 2 0.29 -16.82 3.28
N ASN A 3 -0.14 -17.51 2.21
CA ASN A 3 -1.01 -17.10 1.10
C ASN A 3 -0.47 -16.05 0.10
N LYS A 4 -0.03 -16.56 -1.07
CA LYS A 4 0.24 -15.77 -2.29
C LYS A 4 -1.04 -15.47 -3.11
N ARG A 5 -2.24 -15.73 -2.58
CA ARG A 5 -3.52 -15.63 -3.30
C ARG A 5 -4.50 -14.74 -2.54
N CYS A 6 -5.26 -13.94 -3.28
CA CYS A 6 -6.35 -13.11 -2.79
C CYS A 6 -7.50 -14.03 -2.34
N ASP A 7 -8.03 -13.83 -1.15
CA ASP A 7 -9.08 -14.72 -0.60
C ASP A 7 -10.43 -14.43 -1.28
N ASN A 8 -10.64 -13.20 -1.75
CA ASN A 8 -11.86 -12.78 -2.45
C ASN A 8 -11.93 -13.18 -3.93
N CYS A 9 -10.80 -13.39 -4.62
CA CYS A 9 -10.82 -13.72 -6.06
C CYS A 9 -9.78 -14.74 -6.52
N GLY A 10 -8.95 -15.29 -5.63
CA GLY A 10 -7.89 -16.24 -5.98
C GLY A 10 -6.70 -15.63 -6.73
N SER A 11 -6.77 -14.35 -7.11
CA SER A 11 -5.72 -13.66 -7.87
C SER A 11 -4.39 -13.67 -7.11
N THR A 12 -3.31 -13.89 -7.85
CA THR A 12 -1.93 -13.74 -7.38
C THR A 12 -1.34 -12.37 -7.73
N THR A 13 -2.14 -11.50 -8.33
CA THR A 13 -1.72 -10.19 -8.81
C THR A 13 -1.92 -9.17 -7.70
N PHE A 14 -0.81 -8.81 -7.06
CA PHE A 14 -0.74 -7.81 -6.00
C PHE A 14 0.09 -6.63 -6.44
N LYS A 15 -0.25 -5.45 -5.93
CA LYS A 15 0.58 -4.26 -6.08
C LYS A 15 0.81 -3.65 -4.71
N GLU A 16 1.99 -3.08 -4.54
CA GLU A 16 2.29 -2.24 -3.40
C GLU A 16 1.91 -0.80 -3.72
N GLY A 17 1.37 -0.11 -2.73
CA GLY A 17 1.13 1.30 -2.80
C GLY A 17 1.36 1.98 -1.46
N ARG A 18 1.21 3.29 -1.46
CA ARG A 18 1.32 4.12 -0.25
C ARG A 18 -0.05 4.72 0.07
N VAL A 19 -0.41 4.69 1.35
CA VAL A 19 -1.64 5.33 1.81
C VAL A 19 -1.41 6.85 1.79
N GLY A 20 -2.07 7.56 0.91
CA GLY A 20 -1.97 9.02 0.79
C GLY A 20 -2.53 9.73 2.03
N ALA A 21 -1.93 10.87 2.39
CA ALA A 21 -2.33 11.72 3.50
C ALA A 21 -3.30 12.85 3.09
N ALA A 22 -3.93 12.76 1.92
CA ALA A 22 -4.90 13.74 1.44
C ALA A 22 -6.27 13.58 2.12
N TYR A 23 -7.23 14.45 1.78
CA TYR A 23 -8.58 14.55 2.40
C TYR A 23 -9.37 13.22 2.46
N HIS A 24 -8.98 12.22 1.66
CA HIS A 24 -9.46 10.83 1.74
C HIS A 24 -8.27 9.87 1.64
N ALA A 25 -8.33 8.74 2.35
CA ALA A 25 -7.29 7.71 2.31
C ALA A 25 -7.28 7.01 0.95
N TYR A 26 -6.37 7.41 0.06
CA TYR A 26 -6.17 6.77 -1.25
C TYR A 26 -4.96 5.85 -1.20
N VAL A 27 -4.96 4.78 -2.00
CA VAL A 27 -3.78 3.93 -2.22
C VAL A 27 -3.27 4.16 -3.63
N CYS A 28 -2.06 4.68 -3.76
CA CYS A 28 -1.43 4.93 -5.06
C CYS A 28 -0.36 3.88 -5.35
N ALA A 29 -0.43 3.33 -6.54
CA ALA A 29 0.39 2.21 -6.97
C ALA A 29 1.55 2.74 -7.81
N ASP A 30 2.60 3.23 -7.13
CA ASP A 30 3.88 3.76 -7.66
C ASP A 30 3.81 4.53 -8.98
N GLU A 31 3.45 5.81 -8.88
CA GLU A 31 4.18 6.96 -9.43
C GLU A 31 3.42 8.24 -9.01
N PRO A 32 4.11 9.39 -8.86
CA PRO A 32 3.49 10.60 -8.37
C PRO A 32 2.64 11.16 -9.50
N SER A 33 1.37 10.73 -9.56
CA SER A 33 0.32 11.62 -10.03
C SER A 33 0.60 12.99 -9.42
N ARG A 34 0.69 14.04 -10.26
CA ARG A 34 1.05 15.40 -9.83
C ARG A 34 0.16 15.91 -8.69
N PHE A 35 -1.03 15.33 -8.51
CA PHE A 35 -1.95 15.56 -7.41
C PHE A 35 -1.44 15.07 -6.04
N PHE A 36 -0.48 14.15 -6.01
CA PHE A 36 0.06 13.52 -4.81
C PHE A 36 1.58 13.71 -4.69
N SER A 37 2.11 14.86 -5.13
CA SER A 37 3.51 15.25 -4.91
C SER A 37 3.88 15.42 -3.42
N ARG A 38 2.87 15.50 -2.52
CA ARG A 38 3.04 15.32 -1.05
C ARG A 38 3.14 13.84 -0.62
N GLY A 39 3.02 12.91 -1.55
CA GLY A 39 2.83 11.46 -1.34
C GLY A 39 3.96 10.73 -0.63
N LYS A 40 5.12 11.37 -0.37
CA LYS A 40 6.16 10.81 0.50
C LYS A 40 5.92 11.03 2.01
N GLN A 41 4.83 11.68 2.41
CA GLN A 41 4.53 11.94 3.82
C GLN A 41 4.19 10.67 4.61
N SER A 42 3.36 9.78 4.05
CA SER A 42 2.95 8.58 4.77
C SER A 42 4.02 7.52 4.73
N LYS A 43 4.51 7.08 5.90
CA LYS A 43 5.43 5.94 6.01
C LYS A 43 4.72 4.59 5.95
N LEU A 44 3.41 4.56 5.72
CA LEU A 44 2.63 3.33 5.65
C LEU A 44 2.52 2.83 4.20
N LEU A 45 3.14 1.70 3.94
CA LEU A 45 3.01 0.94 2.70
C LEU A 45 1.90 -0.12 2.86
N THR A 46 1.16 -0.34 1.79
CA THR A 46 0.07 -1.33 1.74
C THR A 46 0.22 -2.21 0.52
N THR A 47 0.04 -3.51 0.70
CA THR A 47 0.00 -4.49 -0.39
C THR A 47 -1.44 -4.94 -0.57
N PHE A 48 -1.97 -4.79 -1.78
CA PHE A 48 -3.36 -5.07 -2.08
C PHE A 48 -3.53 -5.79 -3.42
N CYS A 49 -4.61 -6.54 -3.56
CA CYS A 49 -4.97 -7.23 -4.79
C CYS A 49 -5.45 -6.21 -5.84
N LEU A 50 -4.88 -6.22 -7.04
CA LEU A 50 -5.28 -5.29 -8.10
C LEU A 50 -6.71 -5.51 -8.60
N GLU A 51 -7.21 -6.74 -8.51
CA GLU A 51 -8.52 -7.10 -9.06
C GLU A 51 -9.68 -6.67 -8.16
N ARG A 52 -9.50 -6.72 -6.84
CA ARG A 52 -10.59 -6.56 -5.86
C ARG A 52 -10.26 -5.66 -4.68
N GLY A 53 -9.04 -5.13 -4.60
CA GLY A 53 -8.63 -4.22 -3.53
C GLY A 53 -8.40 -4.88 -2.17
N GLU A 54 -8.45 -6.22 -2.07
CA GLU A 54 -8.17 -6.92 -0.81
C GLU A 54 -6.76 -6.58 -0.31
N VAL A 55 -6.69 -6.04 0.90
CA VAL A 55 -5.42 -5.72 1.55
C VAL A 55 -4.85 -6.98 2.19
N LYS A 56 -3.61 -7.32 1.81
CA LYS A 56 -2.88 -8.45 2.40
C LYS A 56 -2.00 -8.05 3.57
N SER A 57 -1.42 -6.86 3.52
CA SER A 57 -0.53 -6.41 4.58
C SER A 57 -0.34 -4.90 4.56
N PHE A 58 -0.09 -4.37 5.76
CA PHE A 58 0.48 -3.06 5.97
C PHE A 58 1.90 -3.20 6.51
N ARG A 59 2.81 -2.33 6.08
CA ARG A 59 4.17 -2.24 6.63
C ARG A 59 4.60 -0.79 6.75
N VAL A 60 5.43 -0.50 7.76
CA VAL A 60 6.05 0.81 7.91
C VAL A 60 7.34 0.82 7.08
N GLU A 61 7.57 1.91 6.34
CA GLU A 61 8.84 2.20 5.69
C GLU A 61 9.88 2.58 6.76
N ASN A 62 10.97 1.83 6.82
CA ASN A 62 12.10 2.01 7.73
C ASN A 62 11.70 2.00 9.22
N PRO A 63 11.11 0.88 9.71
CA PRO A 63 10.66 0.77 11.10
C PRO A 63 11.80 0.96 12.11
N GLU A 64 13.05 0.66 11.73
CA GLU A 64 14.25 0.82 12.56
C GLU A 64 14.50 2.25 13.04
N ARG A 65 13.90 3.27 12.40
CA ARG A 65 14.00 4.67 12.88
C ARG A 65 13.10 4.96 14.08
N PHE A 66 12.22 4.03 14.44
CA PHE A 66 11.28 4.13 15.56
C PHE A 66 11.62 3.16 16.71
N GLU A 67 12.68 2.37 16.56
CA GLU A 67 13.27 1.62 17.66
C GLU A 67 14.16 2.60 18.45
N GLU A 68 13.66 3.09 19.60
CA GLU A 68 14.47 3.80 20.62
C GLU A 68 15.48 2.86 21.28
#